data_AF-A0YGF5-F1
#
_entry.id   AF-A0YGF5-F1
#
_cell.length_a   1.000
_cell.length_b   1.000
_cell.length_c   1.000
_cell.angle_alpha   90.00
_cell.angle_beta   90.00
_cell.angle_gamma   90.00
#
_symmetry.space_group_name_H-M   'P 1'
#
loop_
_entity.id
_entity.type
_entity.pdbx_description
1 polymer ?
#
loop_
_entity_poly.entity_id
_entity_poly.type
_entity_poly.pdbx_seq_one_letter_code
_entity_poly.pdbx_strand_id
1 'polypeptide(L)'
;LYSRAFQLLVSIGNMPVMGLMADVTNTIAEGEVLQLTKAGDPDTTEDQYFQVITNKTAVLFAAATAGGAILAQQDQTTVDNYYQYGLNLGIAFQLIDDVLDYEGNAADMGKNVGDDLAEGKPTLPLIYAMRKGTDQQAKLIRRAIENKTNEDIEAVIAIVKHSGALTYTKDMAKTFSDNAKFCLSGAKDTPYTQGLARLATLAVDRNA
;
A
#
# COMPACT_ATOMS: atom_id res chain seq x y z
N LEU A 1 9.51 -9.14 -19.55
CA LEU A 1 8.13 -9.15 -19.02
C LEU A 1 7.41 -7.85 -19.34
N TYR A 2 7.93 -6.68 -18.92
CA TYR A 2 7.36 -5.37 -19.23
C TYR A 2 7.03 -5.15 -20.73
N SER A 3 8.01 -5.35 -21.62
CA SER A 3 7.80 -5.24 -23.08
C SER A 3 6.73 -6.19 -23.62
N ARG A 4 6.57 -7.37 -23.01
CA ARG A 4 5.54 -8.35 -23.40
C ARG A 4 4.14 -7.92 -22.95
N ALA A 5 4.01 -7.32 -21.77
CA ALA A 5 2.74 -6.76 -21.31
C ALA A 5 2.24 -5.65 -22.25
N PHE A 6 3.14 -4.76 -22.70
CA PHE A 6 2.78 -3.74 -23.70
C PHE A 6 2.41 -4.32 -25.07
N GLN A 7 3.07 -5.39 -25.53
CA GLN A 7 2.62 -6.10 -26.74
C GLN A 7 1.18 -6.64 -26.59
N LEU A 8 0.82 -7.15 -25.40
CA LEU A 8 -0.55 -7.60 -25.13
C LEU A 8 -1.53 -6.42 -25.12
N LEU A 9 -1.19 -5.29 -24.49
CA LEU A 9 -2.01 -4.08 -24.51
C LEU A 9 -2.26 -3.57 -25.94
N VAL A 10 -1.22 -3.58 -26.79
CA VAL A 10 -1.37 -3.23 -28.21
C VAL A 10 -2.31 -4.20 -28.93
N SER A 11 -2.24 -5.50 -28.64
CA SER A 11 -3.14 -6.49 -29.24
C SER A 11 -4.61 -6.34 -28.82
N ILE A 12 -4.87 -5.77 -27.63
CA ILE A 12 -6.23 -5.44 -27.18
C ILE A 12 -6.82 -4.29 -27.99
N GLY A 13 -5.99 -3.36 -28.47
CA GLY A 13 -6.42 -2.27 -29.36
C GLY A 13 -7.31 -1.20 -28.70
N ASN A 14 -7.33 -1.12 -27.36
CA ASN A 14 -8.12 -0.12 -26.62
C ASN A 14 -7.23 1.04 -26.16
N MET A 15 -7.34 2.19 -26.83
CA MET A 15 -6.50 3.37 -26.54
C MET A 15 -6.68 3.93 -25.12
N PRO A 16 -7.92 4.06 -24.56
CA PRO A 16 -8.09 4.46 -23.17
C PRO A 16 -7.36 3.57 -22.15
N VAL A 17 -7.43 2.24 -22.29
CA VAL A 17 -6.69 1.31 -21.42
C VAL A 17 -5.17 1.47 -21.60
N MET A 18 -4.71 1.64 -22.84
CA MET A 18 -3.29 1.84 -23.11
C MET A 18 -2.75 3.13 -22.48
N GLY A 19 -3.52 4.22 -22.56
CA GLY A 19 -3.20 5.48 -21.89
C GLY A 19 -3.13 5.32 -20.37
N LEU A 20 -4.17 4.72 -19.77
CA LEU A 20 -4.21 4.43 -18.34
C LEU A 20 -2.99 3.62 -17.87
N MET A 21 -2.63 2.55 -18.58
CA MET A 21 -1.48 1.71 -18.20
C MET A 21 -0.13 2.40 -18.40
N ALA A 22 -0.02 3.28 -19.41
CA ALA A 22 1.19 4.07 -19.63
C ALA A 22 1.40 5.08 -18.48
N ASP A 23 0.34 5.83 -18.13
CA ASP A 23 0.36 6.80 -17.02
C ASP A 23 0.69 6.10 -15.69
N VAL A 24 0.00 5.00 -15.40
CA VAL A 24 0.19 4.22 -14.17
C VAL A 24 1.61 3.68 -14.07
N THR A 25 2.21 3.22 -15.17
CA THR A 25 3.61 2.77 -15.12
C THR A 25 4.54 3.91 -14.74
N ASN A 26 4.36 5.09 -15.33
CA ASN A 26 5.17 6.25 -14.99
C ASN A 26 5.00 6.63 -13.52
N THR A 27 3.76 6.65 -13.02
CA THR A 27 3.47 6.92 -11.60
C THR A 27 4.10 5.91 -10.65
N ILE A 28 4.15 4.61 -11.02
CA ILE A 28 4.85 3.59 -10.23
C ILE A 28 6.34 3.90 -10.13
N ALA A 29 6.98 4.23 -11.26
CA ALA A 29 8.39 4.59 -11.27
C ALA A 29 8.66 5.85 -10.42
N GLU A 30 7.79 6.86 -10.50
CA GLU A 30 7.86 8.05 -9.64
C GLU A 30 7.70 7.70 -8.15
N GLY A 31 6.78 6.79 -7.81
CA GLY A 31 6.58 6.28 -6.46
C GLY A 31 7.80 5.54 -5.91
N GLU A 32 8.44 4.70 -6.72
CA GLU A 32 9.70 4.03 -6.35
C GLU A 32 10.84 5.03 -6.12
N VAL A 33 10.98 6.02 -7.00
CA VAL A 33 11.98 7.09 -6.82
C VAL A 33 11.69 7.90 -5.56
N LEU A 34 10.43 8.28 -5.32
CA LEU A 34 10.04 9.00 -4.10
C LEU A 34 10.39 8.18 -2.86
N GLN A 35 10.10 6.87 -2.85
CA GLN A 35 10.49 5.98 -1.75
C GLN A 35 12.00 6.00 -1.51
N LEU A 36 12.81 5.94 -2.58
CA LEU A 36 14.27 6.01 -2.47
C LEU A 36 14.75 7.33 -1.87
N THR A 37 14.12 8.46 -2.22
CA THR A 37 14.46 9.77 -1.63
C THR A 37 14.06 9.90 -0.15
N LYS A 38 13.10 9.09 0.29
CA LYS A 38 12.60 9.05 1.68
C LYS A 38 13.27 8.00 2.55
N ALA A 39 14.01 7.07 1.94
CA ALA A 39 14.78 6.08 2.66
C ALA A 39 15.88 6.76 3.49
N GLY A 40 15.81 6.65 4.80
CA GLY A 40 16.70 7.32 5.75
C GLY A 40 16.24 8.71 6.20
N ASP A 41 15.05 9.16 5.80
CA ASP A 41 14.45 10.43 6.23
C ASP A 41 13.41 10.18 7.36
N PRO A 42 13.79 10.31 8.64
CA PRO A 42 12.87 10.09 9.74
C PRO A 42 11.83 11.22 9.91
N ASP A 43 11.98 12.33 9.19
CA ASP A 43 11.02 13.44 9.18
C ASP A 43 9.93 13.27 8.13
N THR A 44 9.90 12.11 7.45
CA THR A 44 8.83 11.74 6.53
C THR A 44 7.46 11.82 7.22
N THR A 45 6.56 12.60 6.64
CA THR A 45 5.20 12.78 7.17
C THR A 45 4.27 11.64 6.76
N GLU A 46 3.15 11.48 7.48
CA GLU A 46 2.11 10.51 7.09
C GLU A 46 1.60 10.79 5.66
N ASP A 47 1.44 12.05 5.25
CA ASP A 47 1.03 12.41 3.88
C ASP A 47 2.04 11.95 2.82
N GLN A 48 3.34 12.16 3.08
CA GLN A 48 4.41 11.71 2.18
C GLN A 48 4.46 10.18 2.10
N TYR A 49 4.27 9.50 3.22
CA TYR A 49 4.13 8.05 3.26
C TYR A 49 2.94 7.58 2.40
N PHE A 50 1.76 8.19 2.57
CA PHE A 50 0.58 7.84 1.77
C PHE A 50 0.81 8.09 0.29
N GLN A 51 1.50 9.17 -0.08
CA GLN A 51 1.86 9.44 -1.46
C GLN A 51 2.76 8.33 -2.05
N VAL A 52 3.76 7.87 -1.29
CA VAL A 52 4.64 6.76 -1.71
C VAL A 52 3.85 5.49 -1.98
N ILE A 53 3.06 5.02 -1.01
CA ILE A 53 2.35 3.74 -1.16
C ILE A 53 1.23 3.81 -2.21
N THR A 54 0.63 5.00 -2.38
CA THR A 54 -0.36 5.23 -3.42
C THR A 54 0.27 5.06 -4.79
N ASN A 55 1.37 5.77 -5.04
CA ASN A 55 2.03 5.78 -6.35
C ASN A 55 2.75 4.47 -6.65
N LYS A 56 3.39 3.85 -5.67
CA LYS A 56 4.15 2.60 -5.87
C LYS A 56 3.23 1.37 -6.01
N THR A 57 2.17 1.30 -5.20
CA THR A 57 1.38 0.07 -5.07
C THR A 57 -0.06 0.28 -5.53
N ALA A 58 -0.76 1.29 -5.00
CA ALA A 58 -2.21 1.38 -5.14
C ALA A 58 -2.69 1.74 -6.56
N VAL A 59 -1.94 2.55 -7.29
CA VAL A 59 -2.32 2.96 -8.66
C VAL A 59 -2.40 1.76 -9.62
N LEU A 60 -1.63 0.69 -9.41
CA LEU A 60 -1.73 -0.51 -10.24
C LEU A 60 -3.03 -1.28 -9.98
N PHE A 61 -3.46 -1.36 -8.72
CA PHE A 61 -4.76 -1.93 -8.37
C PHE A 61 -5.89 -1.11 -8.98
N ALA A 62 -5.81 0.22 -8.88
CA ALA A 62 -6.76 1.15 -9.48
C ALA A 62 -6.85 1.00 -11.00
N ALA A 63 -5.69 0.86 -11.66
CA ALA A 63 -5.62 0.64 -13.11
C ALA A 63 -6.23 -0.69 -13.53
N ALA A 64 -5.99 -1.76 -12.77
CA ALA A 64 -6.51 -3.09 -13.06
C ALA A 64 -8.05 -3.11 -13.02
N THR A 65 -8.64 -2.50 -12.00
CA THR A 65 -10.11 -2.45 -11.82
C THR A 65 -10.77 -1.50 -12.81
N ALA A 66 -10.20 -0.30 -13.00
CA ALA A 66 -10.70 0.67 -13.98
C ALA A 66 -10.57 0.15 -15.42
N GLY A 67 -9.46 -0.52 -15.75
CA GLY A 67 -9.23 -1.13 -17.07
C GLY A 67 -10.32 -2.13 -17.45
N GLY A 68 -10.77 -2.96 -16.50
CA GLY A 68 -11.90 -3.87 -16.70
C GLY A 68 -13.20 -3.13 -17.05
N ALA A 69 -13.51 -2.05 -16.32
CA ALA A 69 -14.69 -1.23 -16.59
C ALA A 69 -14.62 -0.53 -17.95
N ILE A 70 -13.44 -0.03 -18.35
CA ILE A 70 -13.21 0.59 -19.66
C ILE A 70 -13.41 -0.43 -20.79
N LEU A 71 -12.87 -1.65 -20.67
CA LEU A 71 -13.05 -2.70 -21.67
C LEU A 71 -14.51 -3.15 -21.79
N ALA A 72 -15.26 -3.10 -20.69
CA ALA A 72 -16.69 -3.34 -20.65
C ALA A 72 -17.54 -2.12 -21.10
N GLN A 73 -16.91 -1.07 -21.63
CA GLN A 73 -17.55 0.15 -22.15
C GLN A 73 -18.53 0.79 -21.16
N GLN A 74 -18.18 0.78 -19.87
CA GLN A 74 -18.97 1.45 -18.84
C GLN A 74 -18.81 2.98 -18.92
N ASP A 75 -19.75 3.72 -18.34
CA ASP A 75 -19.64 5.17 -18.23
C ASP A 75 -18.50 5.62 -17.31
N GLN A 76 -18.10 6.89 -17.44
CA GLN A 76 -16.97 7.45 -16.69
C GLN A 76 -17.17 7.36 -15.18
N THR A 77 -18.40 7.57 -14.68
CA THR A 77 -18.70 7.47 -13.24
C THR A 77 -18.42 6.06 -12.72
N THR A 78 -18.79 5.03 -13.49
CA THR A 78 -18.53 3.64 -13.15
C THR A 78 -17.03 3.34 -13.20
N VAL A 79 -16.32 3.81 -14.23
CA VAL A 79 -14.86 3.67 -14.33
C VAL A 79 -14.16 4.31 -13.13
N ASP A 80 -14.56 5.53 -12.74
CA ASP A 80 -14.00 6.25 -11.59
C ASP A 80 -14.27 5.51 -10.28
N ASN A 81 -15.47 4.96 -10.09
CA ASN A 81 -15.79 4.14 -8.92
C ASN A 81 -14.91 2.89 -8.84
N TYR A 82 -14.67 2.20 -9.96
CA TYR A 82 -13.76 1.05 -9.98
C TYR A 82 -12.29 1.47 -9.77
N TYR A 83 -11.88 2.61 -10.29
CA TYR A 83 -10.56 3.17 -10.01
C TYR A 83 -10.38 3.44 -8.51
N GLN A 84 -11.33 4.13 -7.89
CA GLN A 84 -11.30 4.42 -6.46
C GLN A 84 -11.37 3.15 -5.60
N TYR A 85 -12.17 2.16 -5.99
CA TYR A 85 -12.16 0.85 -5.34
C TYR A 85 -10.75 0.23 -5.34
N GLY A 86 -10.09 0.18 -6.50
CA GLY A 86 -8.75 -0.40 -6.61
C GLY A 86 -7.71 0.40 -5.85
N LEU A 87 -7.79 1.73 -5.87
CA LEU A 87 -6.88 2.61 -5.13
C LEU A 87 -6.98 2.36 -3.61
N ASN A 88 -8.20 2.38 -3.07
CA ASN A 88 -8.43 2.12 -1.65
C ASN A 88 -8.01 0.69 -1.25
N LEU A 89 -8.30 -0.31 -2.09
CA LEU A 89 -7.87 -1.69 -1.89
C LEU A 89 -6.33 -1.80 -1.82
N GLY A 90 -5.63 -1.17 -2.76
CA GLY A 90 -4.17 -1.21 -2.82
C GLY A 90 -3.51 -0.49 -1.64
N ILE A 91 -4.07 0.61 -1.16
CA ILE A 91 -3.61 1.28 0.06
C ILE A 91 -3.82 0.38 1.27
N ALA A 92 -5.01 -0.20 1.44
CA ALA A 92 -5.28 -1.13 2.54
C ALA A 92 -4.34 -2.33 2.51
N PHE A 93 -4.06 -2.87 1.32
CA PHE A 93 -3.12 -3.96 1.12
C PHE A 93 -1.70 -3.59 1.59
N GLN A 94 -1.17 -2.45 1.17
CA GLN A 94 0.18 -2.01 1.56
C GLN A 94 0.28 -1.71 3.06
N LEU A 95 -0.73 -1.08 3.66
CA LEU A 95 -0.74 -0.82 5.11
C LEU A 95 -0.62 -2.11 5.93
N ILE A 96 -1.24 -3.19 5.47
CA ILE A 96 -1.16 -4.49 6.14
C ILE A 96 0.16 -5.17 5.85
N ASP A 97 0.74 -4.96 4.68
CA ASP A 97 2.11 -5.42 4.36
C ASP A 97 3.11 -4.86 5.38
N ASP A 98 3.02 -3.54 5.59
CA ASP A 98 3.87 -2.82 6.53
C ASP A 98 3.62 -3.27 7.97
N VAL A 99 2.39 -3.68 8.34
CA VAL A 99 2.10 -4.25 9.67
C VAL A 99 2.77 -5.62 9.83
N LEU A 100 2.66 -6.48 8.82
CA LEU A 100 3.21 -7.82 8.84
C LEU A 100 4.75 -7.77 9.01
N ASP A 101 5.42 -6.77 8.43
CA ASP A 101 6.87 -6.55 8.58
C ASP A 101 7.32 -6.41 10.05
N TYR A 102 6.44 -5.99 10.97
CA TYR A 102 6.73 -5.84 12.41
C TYR A 102 5.96 -6.81 13.33
N GLU A 103 4.89 -7.45 12.85
CA GLU A 103 4.15 -8.47 13.60
C GLU A 103 4.78 -9.86 13.51
N GLY A 104 5.43 -10.16 12.39
CA GLY A 104 5.85 -11.51 12.02
C GLY A 104 6.75 -12.22 13.01
N ASN A 105 6.61 -13.54 13.02
CA ASN A 105 7.66 -14.46 13.44
C ASN A 105 8.43 -14.85 12.17
N ALA A 106 9.76 -14.72 12.14
CA ALA A 106 10.58 -14.90 10.93
C ALA A 106 10.34 -16.25 10.20
N ALA A 107 9.79 -17.25 10.90
CA ALA A 107 9.46 -18.56 10.37
C ALA A 107 8.26 -18.58 9.40
N ASP A 108 7.26 -17.69 9.55
CA ASP A 108 6.00 -17.78 8.80
C ASP A 108 5.98 -16.91 7.53
N MET A 109 6.82 -15.87 7.46
CA MET A 109 6.78 -14.87 6.38
C MET A 109 7.78 -15.10 5.24
N GLY A 110 8.74 -16.02 5.40
CA GLY A 110 9.79 -16.24 4.40
C GLY A 110 10.70 -15.03 4.13
N LYS A 111 10.61 -13.99 4.96
CA LYS A 111 11.41 -12.76 4.99
C LYS A 111 11.89 -12.49 6.41
N ASN A 112 12.95 -11.69 6.55
CA ASN A 112 13.40 -11.28 7.87
C ASN A 112 12.43 -10.20 8.38
N VAL A 113 11.99 -10.32 9.62
CA VAL A 113 11.17 -9.28 10.28
C VAL A 113 11.99 -7.98 10.30
N GLY A 114 11.41 -6.87 9.83
CA GLY A 114 12.07 -5.58 9.79
C GLY A 114 12.94 -5.30 8.57
N ASP A 115 12.68 -5.94 7.43
CA ASP A 115 13.38 -5.63 6.17
C ASP A 115 13.16 -4.15 5.79
N ASP A 116 11.98 -3.59 6.08
CA ASP A 116 11.72 -2.16 5.82
C ASP A 116 12.58 -1.23 6.67
N LEU A 117 12.84 -1.60 7.93
CA LEU A 117 13.75 -0.84 8.79
C LEU A 117 15.19 -0.94 8.31
N ALA A 118 15.62 -2.12 7.84
CA ALA A 118 16.94 -2.35 7.26
C ALA A 118 17.20 -1.45 6.04
N GLU A 119 16.16 -1.22 5.24
CA GLU A 119 16.20 -0.31 4.09
C GLU A 119 16.03 1.17 4.50
N GLY A 120 15.75 1.44 5.77
CA GLY A 120 15.51 2.77 6.32
C GLY A 120 14.19 3.37 5.86
N LYS A 121 13.18 2.56 5.58
CA LYS A 121 11.86 3.04 5.15
C LYS A 121 11.07 3.57 6.34
N PRO A 122 10.65 4.83 6.34
CA PRO A 122 9.77 5.38 7.37
C PRO A 122 8.32 4.95 7.13
N THR A 123 7.98 3.70 7.46
CA THR A 123 6.62 3.16 7.32
C THR A 123 5.65 3.74 8.34
N LEU A 124 4.34 3.60 8.12
CA LEU A 124 3.32 4.15 9.02
C LEU A 124 3.46 3.68 10.49
N PRO A 125 3.75 2.40 10.78
CA PRO A 125 4.01 1.97 12.16
C PRO A 125 5.15 2.75 12.83
N LEU A 126 6.25 3.03 12.12
CA LEU A 126 7.39 3.79 12.66
C LEU A 126 7.04 5.26 12.84
N ILE A 127 6.39 5.88 11.86
CA ILE A 127 5.94 7.28 11.93
C ILE A 127 5.03 7.47 13.15
N TYR A 128 4.06 6.57 13.34
CA TYR A 128 3.16 6.61 14.49
C TYR A 128 3.90 6.40 15.81
N ALA A 129 4.78 5.41 15.88
CA ALA A 129 5.54 5.07 17.07
C ALA A 129 6.44 6.24 17.52
N MET A 130 7.09 6.95 16.58
CA MET A 130 7.86 8.16 16.89
C MET A 130 6.98 9.29 17.43
N ARG A 131 5.75 9.44 16.92
CA ARG A 131 4.80 10.47 17.36
C ARG A 131 4.21 10.21 18.74
N LYS A 132 4.03 8.94 19.13
CA LYS A 132 3.37 8.55 20.40
C LYS A 132 4.31 8.04 21.48
N GLY A 133 5.51 7.63 21.12
CA GLY A 133 6.54 7.15 22.05
C GLY A 133 7.16 8.28 22.88
N THR A 134 8.04 7.89 23.80
CA THR A 134 8.88 8.84 24.55
C THR A 134 9.96 9.44 23.66
N ASP A 135 10.57 10.54 24.09
CA ASP A 135 11.71 11.15 23.39
C ASP A 135 12.87 10.16 23.16
N GLN A 136 13.13 9.25 24.11
CA GLN A 136 14.16 8.21 23.93
C GLN A 136 13.76 7.19 22.86
N GLN A 137 12.50 6.76 22.84
CA GLN A 137 11.97 5.82 21.85
C GLN A 137 11.99 6.45 20.45
N ALA A 138 11.55 7.70 20.33
CA ALA A 138 11.59 8.45 19.08
C ALA A 138 13.04 8.58 18.57
N LYS A 139 13.99 8.94 19.43
CA LYS A 139 15.43 9.02 19.05
C LYS A 139 15.99 7.69 18.57
N LEU A 140 15.60 6.58 19.20
CA LEU A 140 16.04 5.24 18.80
C LEU A 140 15.51 4.89 17.41
N ILE A 141 14.22 5.10 17.15
CA ILE A 141 13.63 4.85 15.82
C ILE A 141 14.26 5.76 14.77
N ARG A 142 14.45 7.06 15.07
CA ARG A 142 15.13 8.02 14.16
C ARG A 142 16.50 7.52 13.76
N ARG A 143 17.33 7.11 14.73
CA ARG A 143 18.66 6.55 14.49
C ARG A 143 18.60 5.32 13.59
N ALA A 144 17.67 4.41 13.85
CA ALA A 144 17.54 3.19 13.07
C ALA A 144 17.17 3.48 11.61
N ILE A 145 16.26 4.44 11.37
CA ILE A 145 15.89 4.91 10.03
C ILE A 145 17.10 5.56 9.33
N GLU A 146 17.74 6.54 9.97
CA GLU A 146 18.88 7.30 9.40
C GLU A 146 20.05 6.39 9.01
N ASN A 147 20.37 5.42 9.87
CA ASN A 147 21.51 4.53 9.68
C ASN A 147 21.19 3.31 8.79
N LYS A 148 19.92 3.08 8.44
CA LYS A 148 19.48 1.95 7.60
C LYS A 148 20.03 0.61 8.12
N THR A 149 19.81 0.37 9.41
CA THR A 149 20.40 -0.76 10.13
C THR A 149 19.39 -1.50 10.98
N ASN A 150 19.63 -2.81 11.12
CA ASN A 150 18.85 -3.70 11.99
C ASN A 150 19.49 -3.90 13.37
N GLU A 151 20.55 -3.16 13.72
CA GLU A 151 21.19 -3.28 15.05
C GLU A 151 20.18 -3.09 16.20
N ASP A 152 19.19 -2.22 16.01
CA ASP A 152 18.17 -1.91 17.01
C ASP A 152 16.82 -2.58 16.76
N ILE A 153 16.75 -3.55 15.84
CA ILE A 153 15.46 -4.05 15.32
C ILE A 153 14.54 -4.58 16.42
N GLU A 154 15.07 -5.35 17.38
CA GLU A 154 14.28 -5.90 18.49
C GLU A 154 13.67 -4.80 19.37
N ALA A 155 14.46 -3.75 19.64
CA ALA A 155 14.00 -2.61 20.42
C ALA A 155 12.96 -1.79 19.66
N VAL A 156 13.16 -1.56 18.35
CA VAL A 156 12.19 -0.87 17.49
C VAL A 156 10.88 -1.65 17.40
N ILE A 157 10.93 -2.96 17.16
CA ILE A 157 9.74 -3.83 17.14
C ILE A 157 9.01 -3.75 18.47
N ALA A 158 9.72 -3.80 19.60
CA ALA A 158 9.10 -3.66 20.91
C ALA A 158 8.39 -2.30 21.04
N ILE A 159 9.01 -1.19 20.62
CA ILE A 159 8.37 0.13 20.65
C ILE A 159 7.13 0.17 19.77
N VAL A 160 7.20 -0.35 18.53
CA VAL A 160 6.07 -0.41 17.59
C VAL A 160 4.89 -1.21 18.19
N LYS A 161 5.17 -2.37 18.81
CA LYS A 161 4.15 -3.20 19.47
C LYS A 161 3.49 -2.53 20.67
N HIS A 162 4.24 -1.80 21.50
CA HIS A 162 3.71 -1.18 22.72
C HIS A 162 3.11 0.22 22.51
N SER A 163 3.47 0.92 21.42
CA SER A 163 3.00 2.28 21.13
C SER A 163 1.58 2.35 20.56
N GLY A 164 0.96 1.20 20.24
CA GLY A 164 -0.32 1.13 19.54
C GLY A 164 -0.23 1.41 18.03
N ALA A 165 0.99 1.53 17.49
CA ALA A 165 1.24 1.79 16.08
C ALA A 165 0.64 0.74 15.15
N LEU A 166 0.75 -0.55 15.51
CA LEU A 166 0.17 -1.63 14.70
C LEU A 166 -1.35 -1.57 14.65
N THR A 167 -2.00 -1.32 15.79
CA THR A 167 -3.46 -1.14 15.85
C THR A 167 -3.89 0.06 15.01
N TYR A 168 -3.19 1.19 15.13
CA TYR A 168 -3.46 2.37 14.32
C TYR A 168 -3.37 2.08 12.81
N THR A 169 -2.29 1.43 12.37
CA THR A 169 -2.11 1.08 10.95
C THR A 169 -3.19 0.10 10.46
N LYS A 170 -3.58 -0.89 11.28
CA LYS A 170 -4.70 -1.81 10.98
C LYS A 170 -6.04 -1.09 10.87
N ASP A 171 -6.32 -0.14 11.77
CA ASP A 171 -7.56 0.65 11.73
C ASP A 171 -7.60 1.56 10.49
N MET A 172 -6.46 2.12 10.10
CA MET A 172 -6.33 2.85 8.85
C MET A 172 -6.58 1.94 7.64
N ALA A 173 -5.99 0.75 7.61
CA ALA A 173 -6.20 -0.22 6.54
C ALA A 173 -7.68 -0.62 6.43
N LYS A 174 -8.34 -0.83 7.57
CA LYS A 174 -9.78 -1.11 7.63
C LYS A 174 -10.62 0.05 7.06
N THR A 175 -10.26 1.29 7.39
CA THR A 175 -10.92 2.48 6.82
C THR A 175 -10.82 2.50 5.29
N PHE A 176 -9.64 2.22 4.73
CA PHE A 176 -9.47 2.12 3.28
C PHE A 176 -10.24 0.92 2.69
N SER A 177 -10.27 -0.22 3.36
CA SER A 177 -11.11 -1.37 2.96
C SER A 177 -12.61 -1.02 2.92
N ASP A 178 -13.09 -0.30 3.93
CA ASP A 178 -14.48 0.17 4.00
C ASP A 178 -14.80 1.17 2.88
N ASN A 179 -13.88 2.10 2.60
CA ASN A 179 -13.99 3.02 1.46
C ASN A 179 -14.02 2.27 0.12
N ALA A 180 -13.18 1.25 -0.06
CA ALA A 180 -13.21 0.42 -1.26
C ALA A 180 -14.60 -0.23 -1.44
N LYS A 181 -15.14 -0.86 -0.40
CA LYS A 181 -16.50 -1.44 -0.44
C LYS A 181 -17.57 -0.39 -0.75
N PHE A 182 -17.43 0.82 -0.22
CA PHE A 182 -18.34 1.92 -0.51
C PHE A 182 -18.32 2.33 -1.99
N CYS A 183 -17.16 2.33 -2.65
CA CYS A 183 -17.08 2.60 -4.10
C CYS A 183 -17.89 1.61 -4.96
N LEU A 184 -18.20 0.41 -4.44
CA LEU A 184 -19.01 -0.59 -5.12
C LEU A 184 -20.52 -0.44 -4.88
N SER A 185 -20.98 0.50 -4.04
CA SER A 185 -22.39 0.58 -3.62
C SER A 185 -23.37 0.85 -4.76
N GLY A 186 -22.90 1.45 -5.86
CA GLY A 186 -23.70 1.69 -7.07
C GLY A 186 -23.69 0.54 -8.07
N ALA A 187 -22.86 -0.49 -7.86
CA ALA A 187 -22.77 -1.63 -8.76
C ALA A 187 -23.94 -2.61 -8.56
N LYS A 188 -24.29 -3.35 -9.62
CA LYS A 188 -25.29 -4.42 -9.51
C LYS A 188 -24.82 -5.48 -8.52
N ASP A 189 -25.72 -5.97 -7.69
CA ASP A 189 -25.42 -7.09 -6.79
C ASP A 189 -25.27 -8.38 -7.60
N THR A 190 -24.03 -8.86 -7.69
CA THR A 190 -23.65 -10.05 -8.44
C THR A 190 -22.59 -10.82 -7.66
N PRO A 191 -22.38 -12.12 -7.94
CA PRO A 191 -21.29 -12.87 -7.33
C PRO A 191 -19.91 -12.22 -7.51
N TYR A 192 -19.70 -11.46 -8.59
CA TYR A 192 -18.46 -10.73 -8.88
C TYR A 192 -18.30 -9.49 -7.99
N THR A 193 -19.33 -8.65 -7.88
CA THR A 193 -19.33 -7.47 -6.99
C THR A 193 -19.14 -7.90 -5.53
N GLN A 194 -19.82 -8.97 -5.11
CA GLN A 194 -19.62 -9.56 -3.80
C GLN A 194 -18.21 -10.12 -3.63
N GLY A 195 -17.63 -10.70 -4.69
CA GLY A 195 -16.24 -11.14 -4.72
C GLY A 195 -15.25 -10.00 -4.48
N LEU A 196 -15.44 -8.86 -5.14
CA LEU A 196 -14.62 -7.66 -4.94
C LEU A 196 -14.75 -7.11 -3.51
N ALA A 197 -15.97 -7.05 -2.96
CA ALA A 197 -16.18 -6.64 -1.56
C ALA A 197 -15.50 -7.61 -0.57
N ARG A 198 -15.51 -8.92 -0.84
CA ARG A 198 -14.77 -9.91 -0.06
C ARG A 198 -13.26 -9.73 -0.19
N LEU A 199 -12.73 -9.43 -1.37
CA LEU A 199 -11.30 -9.14 -1.55
C LEU A 199 -10.84 -7.94 -0.71
N ALA A 200 -11.65 -6.88 -0.63
CA ALA A 200 -11.35 -5.74 0.25
C ALA A 200 -11.29 -6.13 1.73
N THR A 201 -12.15 -7.05 2.17
CA THR A 201 -12.11 -7.58 3.54
C THR A 201 -10.88 -8.47 3.75
N LEU A 202 -10.58 -9.36 2.81
CA LEU A 202 -9.41 -10.25 2.88
C LEU A 202 -8.09 -9.49 2.88
N ALA A 203 -8.00 -8.33 2.23
CA ALA A 203 -6.80 -7.51 2.22
C ALA A 203 -6.37 -7.05 3.63
N VAL A 204 -7.32 -6.92 4.57
CA VAL A 204 -7.04 -6.52 5.96
C VAL A 204 -6.99 -7.67 6.96
N ASP A 205 -7.54 -8.84 6.60
CA ASP A 205 -7.53 -10.03 7.45
C ASP A 205 -6.36 -11.00 7.13
N ARG A 206 -5.46 -10.62 6.20
CA ARG A 206 -4.35 -11.49 5.79
C ARG A 206 -3.28 -11.62 6.86
N ASN A 207 -2.73 -12.83 6.99
CA ASN A 207 -1.64 -13.17 7.91
C ASN A 207 -0.30 -13.40 7.18
N ALA A 208 -0.29 -13.30 5.85
CA ALA A 208 0.87 -13.42 4.96
C ALA A 208 0.59 -12.67 3.64
#